data_AF-A0A7J4ERL9-F1
#
_entry.id   AF-A0A7J4ERL9-F1
#
_cell.length_a   1.000
_cell.length_b   1.000
_cell.length_c   1.000
_cell.angle_alpha   90.00
_cell.angle_beta   90.00
_cell.angle_gamma   90.00
#
_symmetry.space_group_name_H-M   'P 1'
#
loop_
_entity.id
_entity.type
_entity.pdbx_description
1 polymer ?
#
loop_
_entity_poly.entity_id
_entity_poly.type
_entity_poly.pdbx_seq_one_letter_code
_entity_poly.pdbx_strand_id
1 'polypeptide(L)' 'MQNIDLLKSGIMLRSLFDHSGDAIFIYDLQGEILDVNRSACKRLGYS' A
#
# COMPACT_ATOMS: atom_id res chain seq x y z
N MET A 1 6.04 12.88 -23.19
CA MET A 1 6.53 13.28 -21.85
C MET A 1 5.51 13.05 -20.71
N GLN A 2 4.21 12.85 -20.98
CA GLN A 2 3.16 12.69 -19.94
C GLN A 2 3.11 11.32 -19.21
N ASN A 3 3.69 10.23 -19.76
CA ASN A 3 3.57 8.90 -19.13
C ASN A 3 4.56 8.62 -17.97
N ILE A 4 5.67 9.37 -17.90
CA ILE A 4 6.74 9.07 -16.94
C ILE A 4 6.35 9.55 -15.53
N ASP A 5 5.64 10.68 -15.42
CA ASP A 5 5.22 11.23 -14.12
C ASP A 5 4.15 10.38 -13.43
N LEU A 6 3.21 9.82 -14.20
CA LEU A 6 2.15 8.99 -13.63
C LEU A 6 2.72 7.69 -13.04
N LEU A 7 3.68 7.08 -13.74
CA LEU A 7 4.41 5.90 -13.26
C LEU A 7 5.25 6.22 -12.02
N LYS A 8 5.98 7.34 -12.03
CA LYS A 8 6.77 7.79 -10.88
C LYS A 8 5.91 8.03 -9.65
N SER A 9 4.76 8.69 -9.81
CA SER A 9 3.81 8.93 -8.73
C SER A 9 3.30 7.61 -8.13
N GLY A 10 2.93 6.64 -8.98
CA GLY A 10 2.50 5.31 -8.53
C GLY A 10 3.57 4.55 -7.75
N ILE A 11 4.82 4.56 -8.23
CA ILE A 11 5.95 3.91 -7.53
C ILE A 11 6.21 4.57 -6.18
N MET A 12 6.20 5.90 -6.12
CA MET A 12 6.41 6.65 -4.90
C MET A 12 5.31 6.34 -3.88
N LEU A 13 4.05 6.37 -4.32
CA LEU A 13 2.89 6.02 -3.50
C LEU A 13 3.01 4.59 -2.95
N ARG A 14 3.39 3.63 -3.80
CA ARG A 14 3.61 2.24 -3.38
C ARG A 14 4.73 2.12 -2.33
N SER A 15 5.83 2.84 -2.53
CA SER A 15 6.93 2.86 -1.57
C SER A 15 6.51 3.44 -0.22
N LEU A 16 5.77 4.55 -0.20
CA LEU A 16 5.26 5.11 1.05
C LEU A 16 4.30 4.15 1.76
N PHE A 17 3.42 3.50 1.00
CA PHE A 17 2.49 2.51 1.52
C PHE A 17 3.23 1.34 2.19
N ASP A 18 4.15 0.69 1.47
CA ASP A 18 4.87 -0.51 1.95
C ASP A 18 5.86 -0.22 3.09
N HIS A 19 6.41 1.00 3.15
CA HIS A 19 7.42 1.38 4.14
C HIS A 19 6.90 2.25 5.28
N SER A 20 5.61 2.58 5.30
CA SER A 20 4.99 3.21 6.48
C SER A 20 5.16 2.32 7.72
N GLY A 21 5.51 2.91 8.86
CA GLY A 21 5.62 2.19 10.13
C GLY A 21 4.26 1.75 10.71
N ASP A 22 3.18 2.39 10.27
CA ASP A 22 1.82 2.06 10.64
C ASP A 22 1.27 0.91 9.80
N ALA A 23 0.38 0.13 10.41
CA ALA A 23 -0.38 -0.88 9.69
C ALA A 23 -1.48 -0.19 8.88
N ILE A 24 -1.49 -0.41 7.57
CA ILE A 24 -2.47 0.18 6.65
C ILE A 24 -3.24 -0.93 5.96
N PHE A 25 -4.56 -0.80 5.96
CA PHE A 25 -5.50 -1.70 5.30
C PHE A 25 -6.36 -0.86 4.35
N ILE A 26 -6.55 -1.34 3.13
CA ILE A 26 -7.49 -0.76 2.18
C ILE A 26 -8.68 -1.72 2.09
N TYR A 27 -9.87 -1.21 2.36
CA TYR A 27 -11.11 -1.95 2.22
C TYR A 27 -11.93 -1.38 1.06
N ASP A 28 -12.75 -2.22 0.44
CA ASP A 28 -13.88 -1.73 -0.33
C ASP A 28 -15.03 -1.28 0.59
N LEU A 29 -16.12 -0.79 0.00
CA LEU A 29 -17.30 -0.35 0.76
C LEU A 29 -18.13 -1.51 1.32
N GLN A 30 -17.82 -2.76 0.93
CA GLN A 30 -18.45 -3.97 1.43
C GLN A 30 -17.68 -4.58 2.61
N GLY A 31 -16.46 -4.09 2.88
CA GLY A 31 -15.60 -4.54 3.97
C GLY A 31 -14.56 -5.57 3.55
N GLU A 32 -14.41 -5.86 2.26
CA GLU A 32 -13.39 -6.77 1.76
C GLU A 32 -12.03 -6.07 1.70
N ILE A 33 -10.96 -6.76 2.10
CA ILE A 33 -9.60 -6.23 2.05
C ILE A 33 -9.10 -6.24 0.60
N LEU A 34 -8.80 -5.07 0.07
CA LEU A 34 -8.25 -4.87 -1.27
C LEU A 34 -6.71 -4.90 -1.28
N ASP A 35 -6.07 -4.32 -0.27
CA ASP A 35 -4.60 -4.33 -0.13
C ASP A 35 -4.19 -4.12 1.34
N VAL A 36 -3.00 -4.59 1.67
CA VAL A 36 -2.40 -4.50 3.01
C VAL A 36 -0.92 -4.21 2.89
N ASN A 37 -0.44 -3.23 3.67
CA ASN A 37 0.97 -2.91 3.61
C ASN A 37 1.84 -3.91 4.39
N ARG A 38 3.14 -3.84 4.15
CA ARG A 38 4.12 -4.75 4.78
C ARG A 38 4.09 -4.69 6.31
N SER A 39 3.88 -3.50 6.89
CA SER A 39 3.82 -3.32 8.35
C SER A 39 2.60 -4.00 8.97
N ALA A 40 1.44 -3.97 8.30
CA ALA A 40 0.25 -4.70 8.71
C ALA A 40 0.49 -6.22 8.70
N CYS A 41 1.03 -6.77 7.60
CA CYS A 41 1.36 -8.19 7.50
C CYS A 41 2.27 -8.64 8.65
N LYS A 42 3.37 -7.91 8.87
CA LYS A 42 4.33 -8.23 9.94
C LYS A 42 3.71 -8.20 11.34
N ARG A 43 2.89 -7.18 11.65
CA ARG A 43 2.25 -7.06 12.98
C ARG A 43 1.22 -8.16 13.22
N LEU A 44 0.57 -8.65 12.17
CA LEU A 44 -0.36 -9.77 12.23
C LEU A 44 0.32 -11.15 12.15
N GLY A 45 1.65 -11.20 12.01
CA GLY A 45 2.42 -12.45 11.96
C GLY A 45 2.55 -13.08 10.57
N TYR A 46 2.14 -12.38 9.51
CA TYR A 46 2.32 -12.83 8.13
C TYR A 46 3.69 -12.37 7.59
N SER A 47 4.46 -13.31 7.02
CA SER A 47 5.83 -13.11 6.50
C SER A 47 5.87 -13.12 4.99
#